data_AF-A0AAD3P1Q2-F1
#
_entry.id   AF-A0AAD3P1Q2-F1
#
_cell.length_a   1.000
_cell.length_b   1.000
_cell.length_c   1.000
_cell.angle_alpha   90.00
_cell.angle_beta   90.00
_cell.angle_gamma   90.00
#
_symmetry.space_group_name_H-M   'P 1'
#
loop_
_entity.id
_entity.type
_entity.pdbx_description
1 polymer ?
#
loop_
_entity_poly.entity_id
_entity_poly.type
_entity_poly.pdbx_seq_one_letter_code
_entity_poly.pdbx_strand_id
1 'polypeptide(L)' 'MPDEMELTREMFIERFVNHMVLVAGPEFADGSSIEEYAREVAPTYWEDADQREDGPEACAEGDIDCWDYAG' A
#
# COMPACT_ATOMS: atom_id res chain seq x y z
N MET A 1 -21.06 -12.41 -18.12
CA MET A 1 -20.93 -11.85 -16.76
C MET A 1 -19.91 -10.74 -16.89
N PRO A 2 -20.19 -9.51 -16.42
CA PRO A 2 -19.29 -8.38 -16.61
C PRO A 2 -17.99 -8.62 -15.82
N ASP A 3 -16.86 -8.39 -16.49
CA ASP A 3 -15.51 -8.17 -16.00
C ASP A 3 -15.34 -8.43 -14.49
N GLU A 4 -14.91 -9.65 -14.15
CA GLU A 4 -14.20 -9.88 -12.90
C GLU A 4 -13.04 -8.89 -12.93
N MET A 5 -13.15 -7.80 -12.16
CA MET A 5 -12.08 -6.84 -11.96
C MET A 5 -10.95 -7.58 -11.24
N GLU A 6 -10.19 -8.39 -11.98
CA GLU A 6 -8.94 -8.97 -11.52
C GLU A 6 -8.09 -7.77 -11.13
N LEU A 7 -8.00 -7.50 -9.83
CA LEU A 7 -7.18 -6.43 -9.29
C LEU A 7 -5.79 -6.69 -9.84
N THR A 8 -5.32 -5.91 -10.81
CA THR A 8 -4.00 -6.15 -11.38
C THR A 8 -2.96 -5.69 -10.39
N ARG A 9 -1.73 -6.20 -10.53
CA ARG A 9 -0.60 -5.72 -9.73
C ARG A 9 -0.46 -4.19 -9.79
N GLU A 10 -0.65 -3.61 -10.96
CA GLU A 10 -0.59 -2.15 -11.14
C GLU A 10 -1.71 -1.44 -10.38
N MET A 11 -2.95 -1.93 -10.47
CA MET A 11 -4.08 -1.37 -9.72
C MET A 11 -3.90 -1.53 -8.20
N PHE A 12 -3.32 -2.65 -7.75
CA PHE A 12 -3.00 -2.85 -6.35
C PHE A 12 -1.98 -1.82 -5.89
N ILE A 13 -0.90 -1.64 -6.64
CA ILE A 13 0.14 -0.65 -6.33
C ILE A 13 -0.44 0.76 -6.30
N GLU A 14 -1.22 1.17 -7.30
CA GLU A 14 -1.80 2.51 -7.35
C GLU A 14 -2.75 2.77 -6.17
N ARG A 15 -3.60 1.80 -5.81
CA ARG A 15 -4.49 1.92 -4.66
C ARG A 15 -3.75 1.96 -3.34
N PHE A 16 -2.77 1.07 -3.16
CA PHE A 16 -1.94 1.00 -1.96
C PHE A 16 -1.22 2.33 -1.73
N VAL A 17 -0.53 2.83 -2.77
CA VAL A 17 0.19 4.11 -2.73
C VAL A 17 -0.75 5.27 -2.43
N ASN A 18 -1.89 5.35 -3.13
CA ASN A 18 -2.85 6.44 -2.92
C ASN A 18 -3.43 6.42 -1.51
N HIS A 19 -3.78 5.25 -0.99
CA HIS A 19 -4.30 5.09 0.37
C HIS A 19 -3.26 5.47 1.41
N MET A 20 -2.03 5.00 1.23
CA MET A 20 -0.93 5.27 2.15
C MET A 20 -0.62 6.77 2.24
N VAL A 21 -0.57 7.45 1.10
CA VAL A 21 -0.36 8.91 1.05
C VAL A 21 -1.55 9.69 1.63
N LEU A 22 -2.77 9.18 1.49
CA LEU A 22 -3.98 9.82 2.02
C LEU A 22 -4.07 9.72 3.54
N VAL A 23 -3.61 8.61 4.12
CA VAL A 23 -3.66 8.36 5.58
C VAL A 23 -2.43 8.91 6.29
N ALA A 24 -1.22 8.59 5.84
CA ALA A 24 0.03 9.01 6.48
C ALA A 24 0.54 10.37 5.99
N GLY A 25 0.14 10.81 4.79
CA GLY A 25 0.61 12.03 4.15
C GLY A 25 1.62 11.79 3.03
N PRO A 26 2.15 12.86 2.40
CA PRO A 26 3.06 12.74 1.26
C PRO A 26 4.50 12.35 1.65
N GLU A 27 4.91 12.62 2.89
CA GLU A 27 6.30 12.56 3.35
C GLU A 27 6.37 11.96 4.75
N PHE A 28 7.38 11.14 5.00
CA PHE A 28 7.73 10.66 6.34
C PHE A 28 8.33 11.80 7.19
N ALA A 29 8.37 11.61 8.51
CA ALA A 29 8.97 12.57 9.43
C ALA A 29 10.47 12.85 9.17
N ASP A 30 11.19 11.91 8.53
CA ASP A 30 12.60 12.06 8.13
C ASP A 30 12.78 12.84 6.80
N GLY A 31 11.67 13.19 6.12
CA GLY A 31 11.69 13.90 4.84
C GLY A 31 11.79 13.01 3.60
N SER A 32 11.64 11.69 3.78
CA SER A 32 11.54 10.74 2.65
C SER A 32 10.11 10.69 2.11
N SER A 33 9.92 10.49 0.80
CA SER A 33 8.58 10.43 0.18
C SER A 33 7.86 9.11 0.49
N ILE A 34 6.63 9.17 1.01
CA ILE A 34 5.80 7.98 1.26
C ILE A 34 5.40 7.31 -0.05
N GLU A 35 5.14 8.11 -1.10
CA GLU A 35 4.80 7.58 -2.43
C GLU A 35 5.90 6.67 -3.00
N GLU A 36 7.16 7.08 -2.88
CA GLU A 36 8.31 6.32 -3.40
C GLU A 36 8.48 5.02 -2.64
N TYR A 37 8.44 5.08 -1.30
CA TYR A 37 8.44 3.88 -0.44
C TYR A 37 7.31 2.93 -0.82
N ALA A 38 6.07 3.44 -0.90
CA ALA A 38 4.89 2.64 -1.19
C ALA A 38 5.00 1.92 -2.53
N ARG A 39 5.59 2.56 -3.56
CA ARG A 39 5.82 1.92 -4.86
C ARG A 39 6.88 0.82 -4.82
N GLU A 40 7.88 0.94 -3.94
CA GLU A 40 8.90 -0.09 -3.77
C GLU A 40 8.37 -1.30 -2.98
N VAL A 41 7.50 -1.08 -2.00
CA VAL A 41 6.98 -2.16 -1.13
C VAL A 41 5.67 -2.77 -1.66
N ALA A 42 4.78 -2.03 -2.32
CA ALA A 42 3.53 -2.58 -2.87
C ALA A 42 3.70 -3.85 -3.74
N PRO A 43 4.76 -3.98 -4.58
CA PRO A 43 5.12 -5.25 -5.23
C PRO A 43 5.22 -6.46 -4.31
N THR A 44 5.83 -6.31 -3.14
CA THR A 44 6.11 -7.42 -2.23
C THR A 44 4.82 -7.88 -1.55
N TYR A 45 3.91 -6.97 -1.21
CA TYR A 45 2.56 -7.29 -0.73
C TYR A 45 1.71 -7.98 -1.80
N TRP A 46 1.88 -7.64 -3.07
CA TRP A 46 1.19 -8.33 -4.16
C TRP A 46 1.69 -9.77 -4.37
N GLU A 47 3.00 -10.00 -4.16
CA GLU A 47 3.61 -11.33 -4.24
C GLU A 47 3.21 -12.24 -3.06
N ASP A 48 2.86 -11.65 -1.92
CA ASP A 48 2.38 -12.35 -0.74
C ASP A 48 0.87 -12.62 -0.84
N ALA A 49 0.48 -13.89 -0.84
CA ALA A 49 -0.90 -14.28 -1.11
C ALA A 49 -1.88 -13.86 0.00
N ASP A 50 -1.44 -13.86 1.26
CA ASP A 50 -2.25 -13.45 2.40
C ASP A 50 -2.53 -11.94 2.31
N GLN A 51 -1.51 -11.14 2.05
CA GLN A 51 -1.63 -9.68 1.90
C GLN A 51 -2.44 -9.30 0.66
N ARG A 52 -2.27 -10.03 -0.45
CA ARG A 52 -3.05 -9.83 -1.66
C ARG A 52 -4.54 -10.13 -1.45
N GLU A 53 -4.86 -11.09 -0.59
CA GLU A 53 -6.25 -11.44 -0.26
C GLU A 53 -6.92 -10.38 0.63
N ASP A 54 -6.19 -9.80 1.59
CA ASP A 54 -6.66 -8.68 2.41
C ASP A 54 -6.89 -7.39 1.59
N GLY A 55 -6.04 -7.17 0.58
CA GLY A 55 -6.16 -6.07 -0.37
C GLY A 55 -5.29 -4.84 -0.05
N PRO A 56 -5.14 -3.92 -1.02
CA PRO A 56 -4.14 -2.88 -0.94
C PRO A 56 -4.42 -1.84 0.14
N GLU A 57 -5.69 -1.52 0.40
CA GLU A 57 -6.07 -0.59 1.46
C GLU A 57 -5.71 -1.15 2.86
N ALA A 58 -6.10 -2.39 3.16
CA ALA A 58 -5.82 -3.04 4.44
C ALA A 58 -4.31 -3.20 4.70
N CYS A 59 -3.55 -3.57 3.66
CA CYS A 59 -2.09 -3.64 3.74
C CYS A 59 -1.48 -2.28 4.07
N ALA A 60 -1.97 -1.19 3.45
CA ALA A 60 -1.46 0.15 3.69
C ALA A 60 -1.76 0.62 5.12
N GLU A 61 -2.97 0.38 5.64
CA GLU A 61 -3.34 0.71 7.01
C GLU A 61 -2.47 -0.05 8.02
N GLY A 62 -2.23 -1.35 7.80
CA GLY A 62 -1.39 -2.17 8.67
C GLY A 62 0.08 -1.74 8.67
N ASP A 63 0.60 -1.30 7.52
CA ASP A 63 1.97 -0.81 7.42
C ASP A 63 2.15 0.54 8.14
N ILE A 64 1.18 1.45 7.99
CA ILE A 64 1.17 2.75 8.69
C ILE A 64 1.10 2.56 10.20
N ASP A 65 0.23 1.67 10.70
CA ASP A 65 0.12 1.38 12.14
C ASP A 65 1.46 0.85 12.70
N CYS A 66 2.17 0.02 11.92
CA CYS A 66 3.49 -0.47 12.28
C CYS A 66 4.53 0.65 12.38
N TRP A 67 4.46 1.68 11.54
CA TRP A 67 5.35 2.83 11.62
C TRP A 67 5.08 3.70 12.84
N ASP A 68 3.80 3.94 13.19
CA ASP A 68 3.43 4.73 14.36
C ASP A 68 3.87 4.04 15.67
N TYR A 69 3.81 2.70 15.72
CA TYR A 69 4.31 1.92 16.85
C TYR A 69 5.85 1.92 16.98
N ALA A 70 6.57 2.22 15.89
CA ALA A 70 8.02 2.28 15.87
C ALA A 70 8.62 3.65 16.27
N GLY A 71 7.77 4.67 16.48
CA GLY A 71 8.15 6.04 16.89
C GLY A 71 8.04 6.31 18.39
#